data_AF-A0A3C0UBH2-F1
#
_entry.id   AF-A0A3C0UBH2-F1
#
_cell.length_a   1.000
_cell.length_b   1.000
_cell.length_c   1.000
_cell.angle_alpha   90.00
_cell.angle_beta   90.00
_cell.angle_gamma   90.00
#
_symmetry.space_group_name_H-M   'P 1'
#
loop_
_entity.id
_entity.type
_entity.pdbx_description
1 polymer ?
#
loop_
_entity_poly.entity_id
_entity_poly.type
_entity_poly.pdbx_seq_one_letter_code
_entity_poly.pdbx_strand_id
1 'polypeptide(L)' 'MKTFESLFAELSEKAATKQAGSLTVDELGKGTHFIGKKIVEEAGET' A
#
# COMPACT_ATOMS: atom_id res chain seq x y z
N MET A 1 -17.86 -4.13 -5.16
CA MET A 1 -17.02 -4.11 -3.94
C MET A 1 -15.90 -5.10 -4.19
N LYS A 2 -14.62 -4.71 -4.04
CA LYS A 2 -13.50 -5.67 -4.12
C LYS A 2 -13.44 -6.47 -2.82
N THR A 3 -12.97 -7.71 -2.87
CA THR A 3 -12.67 -8.48 -1.65
C THR A 3 -11.29 -8.08 -1.14
N PHE A 4 -10.97 -8.45 0.10
CA PHE A 4 -9.65 -8.21 0.65
C PHE A 4 -8.57 -8.92 -0.20
N GLU A 5 -8.82 -10.16 -0.60
CA GLU A 5 -7.91 -10.99 -1.38
C GLU A 5 -7.67 -10.40 -2.76
N SER A 6 -8.73 -9.91 -3.43
CA SER A 6 -8.58 -9.32 -4.76
C SER A 6 -7.86 -7.98 -4.72
N LEU A 7 -8.06 -7.18 -3.67
CA LEU A 7 -7.28 -5.97 -3.45
C LEU A 7 -5.81 -6.31 -3.14
N PHE A 8 -5.55 -7.26 -2.25
CA PHE A 8 -4.19 -7.65 -1.88
C PHE A 8 -3.40 -8.18 -3.08
N ALA A 9 -4.02 -9.01 -3.92
CA ALA A 9 -3.42 -9.50 -5.15
C ALA A 9 -3.04 -8.37 -6.11
N GLU A 10 -3.94 -7.41 -6.33
CA GLU A 10 -3.69 -6.23 -7.17
C GLU A 10 -2.52 -5.39 -6.65
N LEU A 11 -2.47 -5.11 -5.34
CA LEU A 11 -1.37 -4.33 -4.75
C LEU A 11 -0.04 -5.08 -4.83
N SER A 12 -0.06 -6.41 -4.65
CA SER A 12 1.11 -7.27 -4.78
C SER A 12 1.65 -7.28 -6.20
N GLU A 13 0.78 -7.33 -7.20
CA GLU A 13 1.16 -7.26 -8.62
C GLU A 13 1.79 -5.91 -8.98
N LYS A 14 1.19 -4.80 -8.51
CA LYS A 14 1.75 -3.44 -8.69
C LYS A 14 3.16 -3.32 -8.12
N ALA A 15 3.36 -3.89 -6.93
CA ALA A 15 4.66 -3.91 -6.26
C ALA A 15 5.69 -4.75 -7.04
N ALA A 16 5.32 -5.97 -7.46
CA ALA A 16 6.19 -6.88 -8.18
C ALA A 16 6.64 -6.32 -9.55
N THR A 17 5.71 -5.67 -10.26
CA THR A 17 5.97 -5.09 -11.60
C THR A 17 6.55 -3.68 -11.56
N LYS A 18 6.68 -3.07 -10.37
CA LYS A 18 7.07 -1.66 -10.18
C LYS A 18 6.27 -0.73 -11.09
N GLN A 19 4.94 -0.89 -11.10
CA GLN A 19 4.05 -0.13 -11.97
C GLN A 19 4.25 1.39 -11.79
N ALA A 20 4.56 2.09 -12.88
CA ALA A 20 4.79 3.53 -12.86
C ALA A 20 3.53 4.30 -12.42
N GLY A 21 3.71 5.29 -11.55
CA GLY A 21 2.63 6.11 -10.99
C GLY A 21 1.77 5.39 -9.93
N SER A 22 2.16 4.18 -9.50
CA SER A 22 1.50 3.47 -8.41
C SER A 22 1.93 4.05 -7.07
N LEU A 23 0.98 4.60 -6.32
CA LEU A 23 1.24 5.01 -4.94
C LEU A 23 1.73 3.82 -4.09
N THR A 24 1.29 2.59 -4.34
CA THR A 24 1.82 1.41 -3.63
C THR A 24 3.33 1.26 -3.82
N VAL A 25 3.83 1.50 -5.04
CA VAL A 25 5.27 1.42 -5.33
C VAL A 25 6.00 2.58 -4.66
N ASP A 26 5.45 3.79 -4.73
CA ASP A 26 6.03 4.97 -4.11
C ASP A 26 6.12 4.83 -2.59
N GLU A 27 5.04 4.34 -1.94
CA GLU A 27 4.99 4.12 -0.50
C GLU A 27 5.93 3.00 -0.04
N LEU A 28 6.05 1.90 -0.80
CA LEU A 28 7.05 0.86 -0.55
C LEU A 28 8.48 1.41 -0.63
N GLY A 29 8.73 2.36 -1.54
CA GLY A 29 10.02 3.05 -1.67
C GLY A 29 10.38 3.92 -0.45
N LYS A 30 9.40 4.40 0.31
CA LYS A 30 9.62 5.17 1.56
C LYS A 30 9.94 4.29 2.77
N GLY A 31 9.76 2.96 2.66
CA GLY A 31 10.16 1.98 3.66
C GLY A 31 9.14 1.72 4.78
N THR A 32 9.42 0.69 5.59
CA THR A 32 8.48 0.16 6.59
C THR A 32 8.15 1.14 7.72
N HIS A 33 9.07 2.02 8.10
CA HIS A 33 8.80 3.06 9.11
C HIS A 33 7.72 4.04 8.64
N PHE A 34 7.79 4.49 7.38
CA PHE A 34 6.79 5.38 6.81
C PHE A 34 5.40 4.72 6.78
N ILE A 35 5.34 3.48 6.29
CA ILE A 35 4.09 2.70 6.20
C ILE A 35 3.51 2.46 7.60
N GLY A 36 4.35 2.07 8.57
CA GLY A 36 3.93 1.87 9.95
C GLY A 36 3.36 3.13 10.60
N LYS A 37 3.97 4.29 10.34
CA LYS A 37 3.45 5.59 10.79
C LYS A 37 2.06 5.86 10.20
N LYS A 38 1.88 5.67 8.88
CA LYS A 38 0.57 5.84 8.21
C LYS A 38 -0.49 4.94 8.82
N ILE A 39 -0.19 3.67 9.11
CA ILE A 39 -1.16 2.76 9.76
C ILE A 39 -1.65 3.31 11.10
N VAL A 40 -0.73 3.85 11.92
CA VAL A 40 -1.08 4.44 13.22
C VAL A 40 -1.91 5.70 13.07
N GLU A 41 -1.59 6.56 12.10
CA GLU A 41 -2.36 7.77 11.80
C GLU A 41 -3.81 7.42 11.43
N GLU A 42 -4.02 6.57 10.42
CA GLU A 42 -5.36 6.22 9.93
C GLU A 42 -6.19 5.48 10.98
N ALA A 43 -5.56 4.68 11.86
CA ALA A 43 -6.25 4.04 12.97
C ALA A 43 -6.76 5.03 14.03
N GLY A 44 -6.15 6.22 14.12
CA GLY A 44 -6.56 7.31 14.99
C GLY A 44 -7.52 8.31 14.33
N GLU A 45 -7.73 8.23 13.03
CA GLU A 45 -8.65 9.09 12.28
C GLU A 45 -10.07 8.47 12.31
N THR A 46 -11.02 9.14 12.97
CA THR A 46 -12.45 8.78 13.06
C THR A 46 -13.33 9.77 12.34
#